data_AF-A0A2S6X0T3-F1
#
_entry.id   AF-A0A2S6X0T3-F1
#
_cell.length_a   1.000
_cell.length_b   1.000
_cell.length_c   1.000
_cell.angle_alpha   90.00
_cell.angle_beta   90.00
_cell.angle_gamma   90.00
#
_symmetry.space_group_name_H-M   'P 1'
#
loop_
_entity.id
_entity.type
_entity.pdbx_description
1 polymer ?
#
loop_
_entity_poly.entity_id
_entity_poly.type
_entity_poly.pdbx_seq_one_letter_code
_entity_poly.pdbx_strand_id
1 'polypeptide(L)'
;MVAAKGRLGAAQASRTAAARLDAYANSHYRSLKNARDGHPLAARLDAADSVGFLLELLFALDRRPRPYNKYLAWELDRFPLPGWDTGELLTTLGRITGAGDVGAQRELFGRVEAVARGGTRGDAGRLGRRPRADAPRCAAPPGALGDDP
;
A
#
# COMPACT_ATOMS: atom_id res chain seq x y z
N MET A 1 -12.45 -6.86 -11.06
CA MET A 1 -11.00 -7.15 -11.07
C MET A 1 -10.23 -5.89 -11.46
N VAL A 2 -9.23 -5.48 -10.68
CA VAL A 2 -8.39 -4.30 -10.97
C VAL A 2 -7.35 -4.59 -12.06
N ALA A 3 -7.14 -5.86 -12.44
CA ALA A 3 -6.30 -6.23 -13.58
C ALA A 3 -6.77 -5.67 -14.94
N ALA A 4 -8.00 -5.14 -15.03
CA ALA A 4 -8.53 -4.45 -16.22
C ALA A 4 -8.57 -2.92 -16.08
N LYS A 5 -8.17 -2.33 -14.94
CA LYS A 5 -8.19 -0.86 -14.75
C LYS A 5 -6.80 -0.28 -14.98
N GLY A 6 -6.73 0.65 -15.93
CA GLY A 6 -5.51 1.20 -16.52
C GLY A 6 -4.51 1.75 -15.51
N ARG A 7 -3.24 1.68 -15.90
CA ARG A 7 -2.15 2.36 -15.20
C ARG A 7 -2.48 3.85 -15.05
N LEU A 8 -2.10 4.42 -13.93
CA LEU A 8 -2.18 5.86 -13.73
C LEU A 8 -1.31 6.57 -14.78
N GLY A 9 -1.81 7.66 -15.37
CA GLY A 9 -0.97 8.55 -16.18
C GLY A 9 0.18 9.09 -15.33
N ALA A 10 1.35 9.37 -15.92
CA ALA A 10 2.54 9.76 -15.15
C ALA A 10 2.30 11.01 -14.28
N ALA A 11 1.64 12.03 -14.84
CA ALA A 11 1.30 13.25 -14.11
C ALA A 11 0.28 13.00 -12.99
N GLN A 12 -0.70 12.11 -13.21
CA GLN A 12 -1.66 11.73 -12.18
C GLN A 12 -0.96 10.95 -11.06
N ALA A 13 -0.13 9.97 -11.39
CA ALA A 13 0.65 9.19 -10.45
C ALA A 13 1.55 10.09 -9.57
N SER A 14 2.25 11.05 -10.18
CA SER A 14 3.10 12.00 -9.47
C SER A 14 2.31 12.89 -8.51
N ARG A 15 1.20 13.48 -8.95
CA ARG A 15 0.32 14.29 -8.06
C ARG A 15 -0.27 13.46 -6.93
N THR A 16 -0.73 12.24 -7.22
CA THR A 16 -1.26 11.33 -6.20
C THR A 16 -0.17 10.97 -5.21
N ALA A 17 1.03 10.60 -5.66
CA ALA A 17 2.14 10.27 -4.79
C ALA A 17 2.51 11.44 -3.86
N ALA A 18 2.64 12.66 -4.39
CA ALA A 18 2.94 13.84 -3.57
C ALA A 18 1.87 14.09 -2.49
N ALA A 19 0.58 14.07 -2.87
CA ALA A 19 -0.51 14.27 -1.93
C ALA A 19 -0.59 13.18 -0.86
N ARG A 20 -0.30 11.92 -1.22
CA ARG A 20 -0.34 10.79 -0.29
C ARG A 20 0.88 10.73 0.62
N LEU A 21 2.04 11.17 0.14
CA LEU A 21 3.24 11.32 0.97
C LEU A 21 3.01 12.35 2.08
N ASP A 22 2.44 13.51 1.74
CA ASP A 22 2.10 14.54 2.71
C ASP A 22 1.08 14.03 3.75
N ALA A 23 -0.02 13.43 3.29
CA ALA A 23 -1.04 12.86 4.18
C ALA A 23 -0.47 11.75 5.08
N TYR A 24 0.39 10.88 4.54
CA TYR A 24 1.09 9.85 5.31
C TYR A 24 1.98 10.47 6.39
N ALA A 25 2.83 11.43 6.03
CA ALA A 25 3.74 12.08 6.97
C ALA A 25 2.98 12.80 8.09
N ASN A 26 1.89 13.50 7.76
CA ASN A 26 1.06 14.20 8.75
C ASN A 26 0.37 13.22 9.72
N SER A 27 -0.23 12.16 9.21
CA SER A 27 -0.91 11.13 10.01
C SER A 27 0.10 10.36 10.89
N HIS A 28 1.25 9.99 10.35
CA HIS A 28 2.36 9.37 11.09
C HIS A 28 2.86 10.28 12.22
N TYR A 29 3.13 11.55 11.93
CA TYR A 29 3.57 12.52 12.94
C TYR A 29 2.53 12.66 14.07
N ARG A 30 1.24 12.77 13.73
CA ARG A 30 0.17 12.81 14.72
C ARG A 30 0.10 11.56 15.58
N SER A 31 0.28 10.37 15.01
CA SER A 31 0.36 9.12 15.76
C SER A 31 1.48 9.15 16.79
N LEU A 32 2.70 9.51 16.37
CA LEU A 32 3.85 9.59 17.25
C LEU A 32 3.69 10.65 18.34
N LYS A 33 3.11 11.80 18.00
CA LYS A 33 2.80 12.85 18.95
C LYS A 33 1.80 12.36 20.00
N ASN A 34 0.69 11.75 19.57
CA ASN A 34 -0.31 11.20 20.48
C ASN A 34 0.25 10.08 21.36
N ALA A 35 1.14 9.23 20.83
CA ALA A 35 1.82 8.21 21.64
C ALA A 35 2.71 8.83 22.72
N ARG A 36 3.48 9.87 22.36
CA ARG A 36 4.33 10.62 23.29
C ARG A 36 3.52 11.36 24.35
N ASP A 37 2.39 11.94 23.96
CA ASP A 37 1.52 12.73 24.83
C ASP A 37 0.59 11.85 25.70
N GLY A 38 0.69 10.51 25.60
CA GLY A 38 -0.06 9.57 26.45
C GLY A 38 -1.50 9.30 26.00
N HIS A 39 -1.80 9.47 24.70
CA HIS A 39 -3.11 9.24 24.09
C HIS A 39 -3.12 7.98 23.20
N PRO A 40 -3.14 6.76 23.79
CA PRO A 40 -2.90 5.51 23.06
C PRO A 40 -3.95 5.21 21.98
N LEU A 41 -5.23 5.49 22.24
CA LEU A 41 -6.29 5.27 21.24
C LEU A 41 -6.12 6.21 20.04
N ALA A 42 -5.91 7.50 20.29
CA ALA A 42 -5.70 8.48 19.23
C ALA A 42 -4.44 8.14 18.41
N ALA A 43 -3.36 7.73 19.08
CA ALA A 43 -2.15 7.28 18.43
C ALA A 43 -2.39 6.09 17.49
N ARG A 44 -3.16 5.09 17.93
CA ARG A 44 -3.49 3.91 17.13
C ARG A 44 -4.40 4.23 15.94
N LEU A 45 -5.36 5.14 16.10
CA LEU A 45 -6.23 5.58 15.01
C LEU A 45 -5.42 6.31 13.93
N ASP A 46 -4.59 7.29 14.34
CA ASP A 46 -3.70 7.98 13.41
C ASP A 46 -2.70 6.99 12.76
N ALA A 47 -2.21 5.99 13.49
CA ALA A 47 -1.33 4.95 12.93
C ALA A 47 -2.06 4.15 11.84
N ALA A 48 -3.30 3.76 12.07
CA ALA A 48 -4.11 3.01 11.10
C ALA A 48 -4.44 3.84 9.85
N ASP A 49 -4.77 5.13 10.01
CA ASP A 49 -4.99 6.05 8.90
C ASP A 49 -3.74 6.20 8.02
N SER A 50 -2.57 6.31 8.67
CA SER A 50 -1.29 6.44 7.96
C SER A 50 -1.02 5.29 6.99
N VAL A 51 -1.43 4.06 7.35
CA VAL A 51 -1.27 2.86 6.50
C VAL A 51 -2.08 2.99 5.21
N GLY A 52 -3.26 3.60 5.27
CA GLY A 52 -4.08 3.84 4.08
C GLY A 52 -3.37 4.76 3.08
N PHE A 53 -2.85 5.89 3.57
CA PHE A 53 -2.10 6.84 2.74
C PHE A 53 -0.81 6.24 2.19
N LEU A 54 -0.09 5.47 3.01
CA LEU A 54 1.12 4.77 2.59
C LEU A 54 0.85 3.81 1.43
N LEU A 55 -0.15 2.94 1.55
CA LEU A 55 -0.45 2.01 0.46
C LEU A 55 -0.80 2.75 -0.83
N GLU A 56 -1.59 3.83 -0.74
CA GLU A 56 -1.91 4.64 -1.92
C GLU A 56 -0.69 5.32 -2.54
N LEU A 57 0.26 5.79 -1.71
CA LEU A 57 1.55 6.30 -2.15
C LEU A 57 2.33 5.23 -2.91
N LEU A 58 2.53 4.04 -2.32
CA LEU A 58 3.37 3.00 -2.92
C LEU A 58 2.81 2.50 -4.26
N PHE A 59 1.50 2.29 -4.34
CA PHE A 59 0.86 1.91 -5.60
C PHE A 59 0.91 3.04 -6.63
N ALA A 60 0.78 4.30 -6.22
CA ALA A 60 0.92 5.45 -7.13
C ALA A 60 2.34 5.56 -7.71
N LEU A 61 3.37 5.30 -6.91
CA LEU A 61 4.77 5.25 -7.37
C LEU A 61 4.97 4.15 -8.44
N ASP A 62 4.32 2.99 -8.28
CA ASP A 62 4.30 1.91 -9.29
C ASP A 62 3.26 2.14 -10.41
N ARG A 63 2.66 3.34 -10.48
CA ARG A 63 1.62 3.75 -11.45
C ARG A 63 0.42 2.80 -11.51
N ARG A 64 0.09 2.16 -10.40
CA ARG A 64 -1.05 1.24 -10.25
C ARG A 64 -2.08 1.85 -9.30
N PRO A 65 -3.38 1.58 -9.51
CA PRO A 65 -4.38 1.86 -8.49
C PRO A 65 -4.22 0.88 -7.31
N ARG A 66 -4.42 1.38 -6.09
CA ARG A 66 -4.47 0.52 -4.89
C ARG A 66 -5.65 -0.47 -4.99
N PRO A 67 -5.43 -1.77 -4.75
CA PRO A 67 -6.50 -2.75 -4.70
C PRO A 67 -7.35 -2.60 -3.43
N TYR A 68 -8.56 -3.17 -3.42
CA TYR A 68 -9.32 -3.33 -2.18
C TYR A 68 -8.53 -4.18 -1.17
N ASN A 69 -8.67 -3.87 0.13
CA ASN A 69 -7.92 -4.54 1.20
C ASN A 69 -8.02 -6.08 1.16
N LYS A 70 -9.20 -6.62 0.83
CA LYS A 70 -9.40 -8.08 0.71
C LYS A 70 -8.55 -8.76 -0.39
N TYR A 71 -8.01 -7.99 -1.32
CA TYR A 71 -7.14 -8.48 -2.40
C TYR A 71 -5.68 -8.03 -2.24
N LEU A 72 -5.35 -7.26 -1.20
CA LEU A 72 -4.03 -6.63 -1.07
C LEU A 72 -2.91 -7.68 -1.00
N ALA A 73 -3.05 -8.69 -0.14
CA ALA A 73 -2.04 -9.74 0.02
C ALA A 73 -1.84 -10.53 -1.28
N TRP A 74 -2.93 -10.92 -1.94
CA TRP A 74 -2.88 -11.61 -3.23
C TRP A 74 -2.22 -10.76 -4.33
N GLU A 75 -2.53 -9.46 -4.39
CA GLU A 75 -1.97 -8.55 -5.39
C GLU A 75 -0.47 -8.36 -5.18
N LEU A 76 -0.01 -8.22 -3.94
CA LEU A 76 1.41 -8.03 -3.63
C LEU A 76 2.23 -9.31 -3.83
N ASP A 77 1.67 -10.48 -3.52
CA ASP A 77 2.30 -11.77 -3.78
C ASP A 77 2.53 -11.99 -5.30
N ARG A 78 1.54 -11.66 -6.12
CA ARG A 78 1.60 -11.89 -7.57
C ARG A 78 2.29 -10.77 -8.35
N PHE A 79 2.21 -9.55 -7.84
CA PHE A 79 2.72 -8.33 -8.46
C PHE A 79 3.38 -7.44 -7.40
N PRO A 80 4.55 -7.85 -6.89
CA PRO A 80 5.24 -7.18 -5.79
C PRO A 80 5.61 -5.74 -6.16
N LEU A 81 5.59 -4.86 -5.16
CA LEU A 81 6.02 -3.48 -5.32
C LEU A 81 7.55 -3.43 -5.47
N PRO A 82 8.10 -2.72 -6.47
CA PRO A 82 9.54 -2.62 -6.64
C PRO A 82 10.24 -2.04 -5.40
N GLY A 83 11.28 -2.71 -4.92
CA GLY A 83 12.05 -2.28 -3.74
C GLY A 83 11.41 -2.59 -2.39
N TRP A 84 10.30 -3.34 -2.36
CA TRP A 84 9.64 -3.76 -1.14
C TRP A 84 9.57 -5.28 -1.05
N ASP A 85 9.96 -5.84 0.09
CA ASP A 85 9.62 -7.22 0.43
C ASP A 85 8.15 -7.29 0.88
N THR A 86 7.38 -8.18 0.27
CA THR A 86 5.93 -8.26 0.52
C THR A 86 5.63 -8.80 1.92
N GLY A 87 6.39 -9.80 2.39
CA GLY A 87 6.18 -10.40 3.70
C GLY A 87 6.51 -9.42 4.83
N GLU A 88 7.66 -8.76 4.74
CA GLU A 88 8.08 -7.73 5.69
C GLU A 88 7.10 -6.55 5.72
N LEU A 89 6.67 -6.09 4.54
CA LEU A 89 5.70 -4.99 4.44
C LEU A 89 4.40 -5.37 5.14
N LEU A 90 3.77 -6.49 4.78
CA LEU A 90 2.49 -6.91 5.38
C LEU A 90 2.61 -7.16 6.88
N THR A 91 3.72 -7.76 7.34
CA THR A 91 3.99 -7.96 8.76
C THR A 91 4.08 -6.63 9.51
N THR A 92 4.80 -5.66 8.94
CA THR A 92 4.95 -4.32 9.52
C THR A 92 3.62 -3.58 9.58
N LEU A 93 2.82 -3.64 8.49
CA LEU A 93 1.47 -3.06 8.47
C LEU A 93 0.55 -3.69 9.51
N GLY A 94 0.66 -5.01 9.74
CA GLY A 94 -0.09 -5.71 10.78
C GLY A 94 0.24 -5.21 12.18
N ARG A 95 1.53 -5.01 12.49
CA ARG A 95 1.96 -4.45 13.78
C ARG A 95 1.44 -3.03 14.01
N ILE A 96 1.50 -2.18 12.98
CA ILE A 96 1.04 -0.78 13.05
C ILE A 96 -0.47 -0.72 13.25
N THR A 97 -1.26 -1.45 12.45
CA THR A 97 -2.74 -1.42 12.56
C THR A 97 -3.26 -2.16 13.80
N GLY A 98 -2.56 -3.20 14.24
CA GLY A 98 -2.91 -3.99 15.42
C GLY A 98 -2.61 -3.31 16.75
N ALA A 99 -1.43 -2.72 16.90
CA ALA A 99 -0.96 -2.20 18.20
C ALA A 99 -0.53 -0.71 18.17
N GLY A 100 -0.50 -0.07 17.00
CA GLY A 100 0.06 1.29 16.88
C GLY A 100 1.57 1.33 17.09
N ASP A 101 2.28 0.22 16.83
CA ASP A 101 3.70 0.02 17.17
C ASP A 101 4.60 1.17 16.68
N VAL A 102 5.08 1.98 17.63
CA VAL A 102 5.89 3.18 17.36
C VAL A 102 7.23 2.83 16.71
N GLY A 103 7.84 1.71 17.08
CA GLY A 103 9.11 1.27 16.51
C GLY A 103 8.94 0.91 15.03
N ALA A 104 7.93 0.10 14.73
CA ALA A 104 7.57 -0.29 13.37
C ALA A 104 7.20 0.92 12.50
N GLN A 105 6.47 1.89 13.07
CA GLN A 105 6.14 3.14 12.39
C GLN A 105 7.39 3.94 11.98
N ARG A 106 8.36 4.10 12.89
CA ARG A 106 9.61 4.85 12.62
C ARG A 106 10.50 4.17 11.59
N GLU A 107 10.65 2.85 11.70
CA GLU A 107 11.43 2.07 10.73
C GLU A 107 10.83 2.20 9.32
N LEU A 108 9.51 2.02 9.22
CA LEU A 108 8.79 2.13 7.96
C LEU A 108 8.90 3.53 7.36
N PHE A 109 8.76 4.58 8.18
CA PHE A 109 8.91 5.96 7.73
C PHE A 109 10.30 6.20 7.12
N GLY A 110 11.37 5.70 7.75
CA GLY A 110 12.73 5.80 7.20
C GLY A 110 12.88 5.13 5.83
N ARG A 111 12.26 3.95 5.62
CA ARG A 111 12.24 3.28 4.31
C ARG A 111 11.46 4.10 3.27
N VAL A 112 10.29 4.63 3.63
CA VAL A 112 9.48 5.48 2.74
C VAL A 112 10.22 6.74 2.34
N GLU A 113 10.90 7.38 3.28
CA GLU A 113 11.70 8.57 3.04
C GLU A 113 12.84 8.30 2.05
N ALA A 114 13.53 7.16 2.18
CA ALA A 114 14.56 6.75 1.24
C ALA A 114 14.01 6.56 -0.19
N VAL A 115 12.84 5.93 -0.33
CA VAL A 115 12.16 5.77 -1.63
C VAL A 115 11.74 7.12 -2.21
N ALA A 116 11.17 8.01 -1.39
CA ALA A 116 10.73 9.33 -1.82
C ALA A 116 11.90 10.20 -2.29
N ARG A 117 13.04 10.15 -1.59
CA ARG A 117 14.28 10.86 -1.98
C ARG A 117 14.98 10.22 -3.18
N GLY A 118 14.92 8.89 -3.33
CA GLY A 118 15.43 8.18 -4.50
C GLY A 118 14.61 8.43 -5.77
N GLY A 119 13.30 8.66 -5.63
CA GLY A 119 12.37 8.93 -6.73
C GLY A 119 12.34 10.37 -7.24
N THR A 120 13.01 11.32 -6.57
CA THR A 120 13.15 12.72 -7.06
C THR A 120 14.35 12.92 -7.99
N ARG A 121 15.12 11.87 -8.29
CA ARG A 121 16.15 11.88 -9.33
C ARG A 121 15.68 10.98 -10.47
N GLY A 122 15.23 11.59 -11.56
CA GLY A 122 14.73 10.85 -12.71
C GLY A 122 15.78 9.92 -13.27
N ASP A 123 15.40 8.68 -13.60
CA ASP A 123 16.11 7.89 -14.59
C ASP A 123 15.17 6.91 -15.29
N ALA A 124 15.24 7.01 -16.61
CA ALA A 124 14.64 6.12 -17.57
C ALA A 124 15.35 4.77 -17.56
N GLY A 125 14.60 3.71 -17.87
CA GLY A 125 15.17 2.51 -18.46
C GLY A 125 15.37 1.32 -17.53
N ARG A 126 14.26 0.62 -17.21
CA ARG A 126 14.19 -0.84 -17.37
C ARG A 126 12.74 -1.33 -17.39
N LEU A 127 11.96 -0.88 -18.38
CA LEU A 127 10.72 -1.58 -18.74
C LEU A 127 11.10 -2.78 -19.61
N GLY A 128 11.52 -3.87 -18.97
CA GLY A 128 11.51 -5.19 -19.58
C GLY A 128 10.09 -5.49 -20.03
N ARG A 129 9.88 -5.55 -21.35
CA ARG A 129 8.65 -6.05 -21.97
C ARG A 129 8.34 -7.43 -21.35
N ARG A 130 7.22 -7.55 -20.64
CA ARG A 130 6.60 -8.85 -20.36
C ARG A 130 5.47 -9.08 -21.37
N PRO A 131 5.35 -10.29 -21.94
CA PRO A 131 4.30 -10.60 -22.89
C PRO A 131 2.94 -10.63 -22.19
N ARG A 132 1.88 -10.23 -22.92
CA ARG A 132 0.50 -10.38 -22.48
C ARG A 132 0.22 -11.88 -22.32
N ALA A 133 -0.01 -12.34 -21.09
CA ALA A 133 -0.60 -13.65 -20.86
C ALA A 133 -2.12 -13.48 -20.81
N ASP A 134 -2.82 -14.19 -21.69
CA ASP A 134 -4.27 -14.26 -21.72
C ASP A 134 -4.80 -14.79 -20.39
N ALA A 135 -5.81 -14.10 -19.86
CA ALA A 135 -6.47 -14.49 -18.62
C ALA A 135 -7.40 -15.69 -18.88
N PRO A 136 -7.31 -16.78 -18.12
CA PRO A 136 -8.35 -17.80 -18.14
C PRO A 136 -9.61 -17.27 -17.44
N ARG A 137 -10.78 -17.62 -18.02
CA ARG A 137 -12.10 -17.28 -17.50
C ARG A 137 -12.28 -17.91 -16.11
N CYS A 138 -12.68 -17.11 -15.12
CA CYS A 138 -13.00 -17.61 -13.77
C CYS A 138 -14.18 -18.58 -13.81
N ALA A 139 -13.98 -19.80 -13.29
CA ALA A 139 -15.06 -20.64 -12.78
C ALA A 139 -15.42 -20.16 -11.36
N ALA A 140 -16.71 -20.07 -11.06
CA ALA A 140 -17.23 -19.78 -9.72
C ALA A 140 -17.00 -20.99 -8.78
N PRO A 141 -16.82 -20.78 -7.46
CA PRO A 141 -16.74 -21.89 -6.51
C PRO A 141 -18.12 -22.56 -6.31
N PRO A 142 -18.20 -23.90 -6.17
CA PRO A 142 -19.46 -24.59 -5.91
C PRO A 142 -19.79 -24.55 -4.41
N GLY A 143 -21.06 -24.32 -4.07
CA GLY A 143 -21.56 -24.55 -2.71
C GLY A 143 -22.59 -23.53 -2.22
N ALA A 144 -23.78 -23.52 -2.82
CA ALA A 144 -24.99 -23.04 -2.17
C ALA A 144 -26.14 -23.91 -2.64
N LEU A 145 -26.31 -25.06 -1.99
CA LEU A 145 -27.46 -25.94 -2.12
C LEU A 145 -27.85 -26.39 -0.71
N GLY A 146 -29.15 -26.25 -0.43
CA GLY A 146 -29.84 -26.84 0.71
C GLY A 146 -30.71 -25.81 1.43
N ASP A 147 -32.01 -25.98 1.59
CA ASP A 147 -33.04 -26.84 0.98
C ASP A 147 -34.36 -26.19 1.46
N ASP A 148 -35.33 -26.05 0.55
CA ASP A 148 -36.75 -25.78 0.89
C ASP A 148 -37.43 -27.11 1.27
N PRO A 149 -38.54 -27.03 2.01
CA PRO A 149 -39.73 -27.77 1.58
C PRO A 149 -40.89 -26.85 1.16
#